data_AF-A0A538AZK9-F1
#
_entry.id   AF-A0A538AZK9-F1
#
_cell.length_a   1.000
_cell.length_b   1.000
_cell.length_c   1.000
_cell.angle_alpha   90.00
_cell.angle_beta   90.00
_cell.angle_gamma   90.00
#
_symmetry.space_group_name_H-M   'P 1'
#
loop_
_entity.id
_entity.type
_entity.pdbx_description
1 polymer ?
#
loop_
_entity_poly.entity_id
_entity_poly.type
_entity_poly.pdbx_seq_one_letter_code
_entity_poly.pdbx_strand_id
1 'polypeptide(L)'
;MARLFSVKPPITLKGRKFRGMRGWAGKPSHPPFTDFPIVAYAFAAAFDVISYIAAKSGSGYRVSNLAHDSFVAGTYTIIGGAVLSLGAALTGFWDWWKGIDREPKGFLGRAKHTQVWRTINWHATVMLTVTAIVIVDVIVRLTQYGTHYASLAVMILSLVAGILVLYGSFYGGSLVYDYQFNVESLEGSTAWDESERDQMPAEHGESEW
;
A
#
# COMPACT_ATOMS: atom_id res chain seq x y z
N MET A 1 23.31 -10.30 12.81
CA MET A 1 22.54 -9.05 12.87
C MET A 1 21.07 -9.42 12.93
N ALA A 2 20.31 -8.84 13.86
CA ALA A 2 18.85 -9.08 13.95
C ALA A 2 18.16 -8.55 12.68
N ARG A 3 17.27 -9.34 12.06
CA ARG A 3 16.50 -8.87 10.89
C ARG A 3 15.42 -7.89 11.34
N LEU A 4 15.39 -6.71 10.71
CA LEU A 4 14.38 -5.68 10.99
C LEU A 4 13.15 -5.76 10.08
N PHE A 5 13.31 -6.31 8.86
CA PHE A 5 12.26 -6.33 7.84
C PHE A 5 12.10 -7.70 7.17
N SER A 6 10.86 -8.02 6.83
CA SER A 6 10.47 -9.21 6.06
C SER A 6 9.83 -8.73 4.75
N VAL A 7 10.66 -8.64 3.71
CA VAL A 7 10.29 -8.02 2.42
C VAL A 7 9.86 -9.08 1.40
N LYS A 8 10.59 -10.20 1.34
CA LYS A 8 10.46 -11.21 0.27
C LYS A 8 9.17 -12.04 0.32
N PRO A 9 8.71 -12.54 1.49
CA PRO A 9 7.55 -13.44 1.51
C PRO A 9 6.25 -12.81 0.95
N PRO A 10 5.90 -11.55 1.28
CA PRO A 10 4.66 -10.94 0.79
C PRO A 10 4.58 -10.70 -0.72
N ILE A 11 5.71 -10.51 -1.38
CA ILE A 11 5.81 -10.27 -2.84
C ILE A 11 6.05 -11.56 -3.64
N THR A 12 6.31 -12.69 -2.96
CA THR A 12 6.62 -13.96 -3.64
C THR A 12 5.35 -14.67 -4.07
N LEU A 13 5.24 -14.93 -5.38
CA LEU A 13 4.19 -15.80 -5.97
C LEU A 13 4.63 -17.27 -6.09
N LYS A 14 5.94 -17.55 -6.05
CA LYS A 14 6.47 -18.92 -6.11
C LYS A 14 5.93 -19.76 -4.94
N GLY A 15 5.36 -20.91 -5.25
CA GLY A 15 4.73 -21.82 -4.27
C GLY A 15 3.25 -21.53 -3.99
N ARG A 16 2.68 -20.44 -4.51
CA ARG A 16 1.25 -20.15 -4.34
C ARG A 16 0.43 -20.78 -5.47
N LYS A 17 -0.64 -21.50 -5.13
CA LYS A 17 -1.60 -22.06 -6.10
C LYS A 17 -2.36 -20.91 -6.79
N PHE A 18 -2.30 -20.86 -8.12
CA PHE A 18 -3.12 -19.94 -8.92
C PHE A 18 -4.56 -20.45 -8.98
N ARG A 19 -5.54 -19.58 -8.70
CA ARG A 19 -6.97 -19.90 -8.63
C ARG A 19 -7.78 -19.15 -9.71
N GLY A 20 -7.15 -18.78 -10.83
CA GLY A 20 -7.80 -18.06 -11.93
C GLY A 20 -8.16 -16.62 -11.56
N MET A 21 -9.37 -16.17 -11.94
CA MET A 21 -9.85 -14.82 -11.62
C MET A 21 -9.91 -14.51 -10.13
N ARG A 22 -9.90 -15.53 -9.26
CA ARG A 22 -9.88 -15.38 -7.80
C ARG A 22 -8.51 -14.97 -7.26
N GLY A 23 -7.45 -15.05 -8.07
CA GLY A 23 -6.09 -14.65 -7.71
C GLY A 23 -5.21 -15.83 -7.30
N TRP A 24 -4.23 -15.58 -6.43
CA TRP A 24 -3.36 -16.60 -5.88
C TRP A 24 -3.77 -16.93 -4.44
N ALA A 25 -3.41 -18.12 -3.94
CA ALA A 25 -3.60 -18.44 -2.52
C ALA A 25 -2.98 -17.34 -1.63
N GLY A 26 -3.77 -16.77 -0.71
CA GLY A 26 -3.38 -15.64 0.15
C GLY A 26 -3.33 -14.27 -0.53
N LYS A 27 -3.70 -14.17 -1.81
CA LYS A 27 -3.70 -12.93 -2.62
C LYS A 27 -4.95 -12.86 -3.51
N PRO A 28 -6.12 -12.49 -2.94
CA PRO A 28 -7.35 -12.38 -3.71
C PRO A 28 -7.25 -11.28 -4.77
N SER A 29 -7.85 -11.49 -5.94
CA SER A 29 -7.90 -10.46 -6.99
C SER A 29 -8.89 -9.33 -6.69
N HIS A 30 -9.83 -9.51 -5.76
CA HIS A 30 -10.76 -8.47 -5.35
C HIS A 30 -10.29 -7.86 -4.01
N PRO A 31 -10.04 -6.55 -3.98
CA PRO A 31 -9.59 -5.88 -2.77
C PRO A 31 -10.75 -5.66 -1.76
N PRO A 32 -10.47 -5.67 -0.44
CA PRO A 32 -11.42 -5.23 0.57
C PRO A 32 -11.70 -3.72 0.50
N PHE A 33 -12.79 -3.26 1.13
CA PHE A 33 -13.20 -1.85 1.16
C PHE A 33 -12.19 -0.92 1.88
N THR A 34 -11.18 -1.47 2.56
CA THR A 34 -10.04 -0.72 3.09
C THR A 34 -9.11 -0.18 2.01
N ASP A 35 -9.32 -0.58 0.75
CA ASP A 35 -8.43 -0.27 -0.37
C ASP A 35 -8.84 1.02 -1.10
N PHE A 36 -9.78 1.80 -0.55
CA PHE A 36 -10.16 3.10 -1.10
C PHE A 36 -8.96 4.03 -1.32
N PRO A 37 -8.01 4.18 -0.37
CA PRO A 37 -6.81 4.97 -0.63
C PRO A 37 -5.94 4.41 -1.76
N ILE A 38 -5.84 3.08 -1.89
CA ILE A 38 -5.09 2.42 -2.97
C ILE A 38 -5.71 2.81 -4.32
N VAL A 39 -7.03 2.65 -4.43
CA VAL A 39 -7.79 2.98 -5.63
C VAL A 39 -7.70 4.46 -5.95
N ALA A 40 -7.83 5.34 -4.94
CA ALA A 40 -7.74 6.78 -5.11
C ALA A 40 -6.37 7.21 -5.68
N TYR A 41 -5.27 6.74 -5.11
CA TYR A 41 -3.94 7.12 -5.61
C TYR A 41 -3.62 6.49 -6.98
N ALA A 42 -4.11 5.28 -7.26
CA ALA A 42 -3.99 4.69 -8.59
C ALA A 42 -4.76 5.49 -9.65
N PHE A 43 -6.00 5.92 -9.35
CA PHE A 43 -6.76 6.76 -10.27
C PHE A 43 -6.19 8.16 -10.40
N ALA A 44 -5.72 8.78 -9.32
CA ALA A 44 -5.03 10.07 -9.38
C ALA A 44 -3.82 10.00 -10.32
N ALA A 45 -2.99 8.97 -10.19
CA ALA A 45 -1.87 8.72 -11.09
C ALA A 45 -2.31 8.59 -12.56
N ALA A 46 -3.37 7.81 -12.82
CA ALA A 46 -3.90 7.65 -14.17
C ALA A 46 -4.41 8.98 -14.75
N PHE A 47 -5.16 9.76 -13.97
CA PHE A 47 -5.68 11.05 -14.37
C PHE A 47 -4.57 12.07 -14.63
N ASP A 48 -3.53 12.12 -13.81
CA ASP A 48 -2.42 13.05 -14.01
C ASP A 48 -1.55 12.67 -15.23
N VAL A 49 -1.42 11.37 -15.54
CA VAL A 49 -0.81 10.91 -16.81
C VAL A 49 -1.64 11.36 -18.01
N ILE A 50 -2.96 11.13 -17.99
CA ILE A 50 -3.86 11.58 -19.06
C ILE A 50 -3.76 13.09 -19.23
N SER A 51 -3.79 13.82 -18.11
CA SER A 51 -3.68 15.28 -18.10
C SER A 51 -2.41 15.78 -18.76
N TYR A 52 -1.26 15.25 -18.33
CA TYR A 52 0.05 15.65 -18.84
C TYR A 52 0.21 15.35 -20.34
N ILE A 53 -0.19 14.15 -20.78
CA ILE A 53 -0.09 13.75 -22.19
C ILE A 53 -1.04 14.57 -23.07
N ALA A 54 -2.28 14.77 -22.63
CA ALA A 54 -3.28 15.55 -23.37
C ALA A 54 -2.89 17.03 -23.48
N ALA A 55 -2.21 17.59 -22.48
CA ALA A 55 -1.65 18.94 -22.53
C ALA A 55 -0.50 19.06 -23.54
N LYS A 56 0.33 18.01 -23.67
CA LYS A 56 1.47 17.96 -24.61
C LYS A 56 1.07 17.66 -26.06
N SER A 57 -0.07 17.00 -26.27
CA SER A 57 -0.53 16.55 -27.59
C SER A 57 -1.41 17.58 -28.31
N GLY A 58 -1.79 18.68 -27.64
CA GLY A 58 -2.61 19.74 -28.22
C GLY A 58 -1.84 20.59 -29.23
N SER A 59 -2.41 20.82 -30.41
CA SER A 59 -1.81 21.58 -31.51
C SER A 59 -2.04 23.11 -31.45
N GLY A 60 -2.39 23.68 -30.29
CA GLY A 60 -2.71 25.11 -30.15
C GLY A 60 -2.39 25.72 -28.79
N TYR A 61 -2.52 27.05 -28.69
CA TYR A 61 -2.21 27.86 -27.50
C TYR A 61 -3.16 27.66 -26.29
N ARG A 62 -4.08 26.69 -26.35
CA ARG A 62 -5.09 26.43 -25.29
C ARG A 62 -4.94 25.01 -24.75
N VAL A 63 -4.98 24.87 -23.43
CA VAL A 63 -5.06 23.57 -22.74
C VAL A 63 -6.37 22.88 -23.15
N SER A 64 -6.30 21.60 -23.51
CA SER A 64 -7.48 20.83 -23.89
C SER A 64 -8.39 20.58 -22.67
N ASN A 65 -9.71 20.51 -22.88
CA ASN A 65 -10.66 20.18 -21.81
C ASN A 65 -10.32 18.84 -21.15
N LEU A 66 -9.88 17.85 -21.94
CA LEU A 66 -9.42 16.56 -21.42
C LEU A 66 -8.25 16.71 -20.44
N ALA A 67 -7.27 17.58 -20.75
CA ALA A 67 -6.15 17.82 -19.86
C ALA A 67 -6.57 18.46 -18.54
N HIS A 68 -7.45 19.47 -18.63
CA HIS A 68 -7.99 20.17 -17.48
C HIS A 68 -8.85 19.27 -16.59
N ASP A 69 -9.87 18.64 -17.16
CA ASP A 69 -10.85 17.86 -16.40
C ASP A 69 -10.18 16.64 -15.75
N SER A 70 -9.18 16.04 -16.41
CA SER A 70 -8.37 14.97 -15.82
C SER A 70 -7.54 15.48 -14.63
N PHE A 71 -6.90 16.66 -14.72
CA PHE A 71 -6.15 17.22 -13.59
C PHE A 71 -7.06 17.55 -12.40
N VAL A 72 -8.24 18.09 -12.67
CA VAL A 72 -9.25 18.37 -11.63
C VAL A 72 -9.72 17.07 -10.97
N ALA A 73 -10.04 16.05 -11.77
CA ALA A 73 -10.42 14.73 -11.26
C ALA A 73 -9.31 14.11 -10.41
N GLY A 74 -8.06 14.12 -10.89
CA GLY A 74 -6.88 13.66 -10.15
C GLY A 74 -6.71 14.39 -8.83
N THR A 75 -6.85 15.72 -8.84
CA THR A 75 -6.70 16.57 -7.66
C THR A 75 -7.72 16.24 -6.56
N TYR A 76 -9.00 16.14 -6.89
CA TYR A 76 -9.99 15.80 -5.87
C TYR A 76 -9.89 14.33 -5.44
N THR A 77 -9.50 13.44 -6.33
CA THR A 77 -9.30 12.02 -6.02
C THR A 77 -8.15 11.82 -5.02
N ILE A 78 -6.99 12.44 -5.24
CA ILE A 78 -5.85 12.30 -4.32
C ILE A 78 -6.13 12.96 -2.96
N ILE A 79 -6.84 14.09 -2.93
CA ILE A 79 -7.26 14.75 -1.68
C ILE A 79 -8.24 13.86 -0.91
N GLY A 80 -9.25 13.31 -1.57
CA GLY A 80 -10.19 12.37 -0.95
C GLY A 80 -9.48 11.11 -0.43
N GLY A 81 -8.55 10.57 -1.22
CA GLY A 81 -7.67 9.46 -0.82
C GLY A 81 -6.84 9.79 0.42
N ALA A 82 -6.24 10.99 0.48
CA ALA A 82 -5.45 11.45 1.62
C ALA A 82 -6.27 11.54 2.90
N VAL A 83 -7.50 12.06 2.83
CA VAL A 83 -8.41 12.12 3.98
C VAL A 83 -8.74 10.71 4.48
N LEU A 84 -9.08 9.78 3.58
CA LEU A 84 -9.38 8.39 3.96
C LEU A 84 -8.13 7.66 4.49
N SER A 85 -6.94 7.97 3.96
CA SER A 85 -5.66 7.45 4.46
C SER A 85 -5.39 7.81 5.92
N LEU A 86 -5.88 8.96 6.41
CA LEU A 86 -5.74 9.29 7.84
C LEU A 86 -6.49 8.28 8.71
N GLY A 87 -7.70 7.88 8.33
CA GLY A 87 -8.45 6.84 9.01
C GLY A 87 -7.70 5.49 8.99
N ALA A 88 -7.23 5.08 7.81
CA ALA A 88 -6.46 3.85 7.66
C ALA A 88 -5.14 3.86 8.45
N ALA A 89 -4.46 5.01 8.53
CA ALA A 89 -3.23 5.16 9.29
C ALA A 89 -3.48 5.05 10.80
N LEU A 90 -4.58 5.62 11.31
CA LEU A 90 -4.96 5.49 12.71
C LEU A 90 -5.31 4.05 13.09
N THR A 91 -6.10 3.37 12.26
CA THR A 91 -6.45 1.95 12.51
C THR A 91 -5.21 1.06 12.39
N GLY A 92 -4.37 1.27 11.37
CA GLY A 92 -3.11 0.53 11.19
C GLY A 92 -2.11 0.76 12.34
N PHE A 93 -2.06 1.96 12.89
CA PHE A 93 -1.26 2.26 14.08
C PHE A 93 -1.78 1.52 15.32
N TRP A 94 -3.10 1.47 15.50
CA TRP A 94 -3.71 0.75 16.62
C TRP A 94 -3.45 -0.75 16.53
N ASP A 95 -3.59 -1.31 15.33
CA ASP A 95 -3.24 -2.69 15.00
C ASP A 95 -1.78 -3.00 15.31
N TRP A 96 -0.87 -2.13 14.90
CA TRP A 96 0.55 -2.26 15.23
C TRP A 96 0.81 -2.20 16.74
N TRP A 97 0.15 -1.29 17.47
CA TRP A 97 0.33 -1.13 18.92
C TRP A 97 -0.26 -2.29 19.71
N LYS A 98 -1.45 -2.77 19.36
CA LYS A 98 -2.22 -3.71 20.18
C LYS A 98 -2.14 -5.15 19.68
N GLY A 99 -1.87 -5.37 18.41
CA GLY A 99 -1.83 -6.70 17.79
C GLY A 99 -0.46 -7.37 17.78
N ILE A 100 0.61 -6.70 18.24
CA ILE A 100 1.92 -7.34 18.42
C ILE A 100 2.19 -7.56 19.90
N ASP A 101 2.50 -8.82 20.24
CA ASP A 101 2.99 -9.24 21.54
C ASP A 101 4.19 -8.41 22.01
N ARG A 102 4.09 -7.86 23.21
CA ARG A 102 5.11 -7.01 23.81
C ARG A 102 5.39 -7.46 25.24
N GLU A 103 6.67 -7.57 25.58
CA GLU A 103 7.09 -7.66 26.99
C GLU A 103 6.79 -6.31 27.67
N PRO A 104 6.25 -6.31 28.90
CA PRO A 104 6.00 -5.09 29.66
C PRO A 104 7.31 -4.50 30.23
N LYS A 105 8.20 -4.05 29.34
CA LYS A 105 9.43 -3.32 29.65
C LYS A 105 9.41 -1.94 29.00
N GLY A 106 9.41 -0.89 29.82
CA GLY A 106 9.34 0.50 29.37
C GLY A 106 7.93 0.97 28.99
N PHE A 107 7.80 2.24 28.57
CA PHE A 107 6.52 2.90 28.31
C PHE A 107 5.67 2.24 27.21
N LEU A 108 6.32 1.66 26.20
CA LEU A 108 5.69 1.02 25.04
C LEU A 108 5.77 -0.51 25.05
N GLY A 109 6.49 -1.09 26.01
CA GLY A 109 6.88 -2.50 25.95
C GLY A 109 7.92 -2.80 24.86
N ARG A 110 8.56 -3.97 24.94
CA ARG A 110 9.48 -4.47 23.90
C ARG A 110 8.74 -5.49 23.05
N ALA A 111 8.54 -5.19 21.77
CA ALA A 111 7.86 -6.11 20.85
C ALA A 111 8.70 -7.37 20.60
N LYS A 112 8.03 -8.52 20.51
CA LYS A 112 8.62 -9.77 20.04
C LYS A 112 9.05 -9.62 18.57
N HIS A 113 10.26 -10.06 18.23
CA HIS A 113 10.81 -9.92 16.88
C HIS A 113 10.34 -11.04 15.93
N THR A 114 9.03 -11.17 15.78
CA THR A 114 8.40 -12.17 14.89
C THR A 114 8.45 -11.75 13.41
N GLN A 115 8.16 -12.69 12.50
CA GLN A 115 8.03 -12.38 11.06
C GLN A 115 6.91 -11.37 10.80
N VAL A 116 5.81 -11.46 11.56
CA VAL A 116 4.70 -10.50 11.52
C VAL A 116 5.19 -9.10 11.88
N TRP A 117 5.92 -8.94 12.99
CA TRP A 117 6.47 -7.65 13.42
C TRP A 117 7.39 -7.02 12.35
N ARG A 118 8.26 -7.83 11.73
CA ARG A 118 9.13 -7.36 10.65
C ARG A 118 8.34 -6.94 9.40
N THR A 119 7.24 -7.63 9.10
CA THR A 119 6.40 -7.34 7.93
C THR A 119 5.57 -6.08 8.15
N ILE A 120 4.93 -5.93 9.31
CA ILE A 120 4.10 -4.76 9.64
C ILE A 120 4.95 -3.48 9.71
N ASN A 121 6.19 -3.55 10.22
CA ASN A 121 7.09 -2.40 10.23
C ASN A 121 7.51 -1.98 8.82
N TRP A 122 7.77 -2.93 7.93
CA TRP A 122 8.08 -2.62 6.54
C TRP A 122 6.86 -2.03 5.82
N HIS A 123 5.67 -2.62 6.01
CA HIS A 123 4.42 -2.08 5.49
C HIS A 123 4.21 -0.64 5.97
N ALA A 124 4.33 -0.38 7.26
CA ALA A 124 4.20 0.96 7.85
C ALA A 124 5.24 1.93 7.26
N THR A 125 6.49 1.49 7.07
CA THR A 125 7.55 2.32 6.45
C THR A 125 7.16 2.74 5.03
N VAL A 126 6.66 1.80 4.21
CA VAL A 126 6.17 2.10 2.86
C VAL A 126 4.97 3.05 2.92
N MET A 127 4.00 2.83 3.80
CA MET A 127 2.80 3.68 3.94
C MET A 127 3.12 5.11 4.41
N LEU A 128 4.06 5.26 5.33
CA LEU A 128 4.54 6.58 5.76
C LEU A 128 5.27 7.31 4.63
N THR A 129 6.04 6.58 3.82
CA THR A 129 6.69 7.14 2.62
C THR A 129 5.65 7.61 1.61
N VAL A 130 4.64 6.79 1.31
CA VAL A 130 3.51 7.16 0.44
C VAL A 130 2.81 8.40 0.98
N THR A 131 2.54 8.45 2.29
CA THR A 131 1.89 9.59 2.94
C THR A 131 2.68 10.88 2.73
N ALA A 132 4.00 10.85 2.93
CA ALA A 132 4.86 12.01 2.70
C ALA A 132 4.82 12.47 1.23
N ILE A 133 4.88 11.53 0.28
CA ILE A 133 4.80 11.83 -1.16
C ILE A 133 3.44 12.46 -1.50
N VAL A 134 2.34 11.91 -0.99
CA VAL A 134 0.98 12.43 -1.22
C VAL A 134 0.82 13.83 -0.64
N ILE A 135 1.37 14.12 0.55
CA ILE A 135 1.36 15.47 1.11
C ILE A 135 2.11 16.45 0.20
N VAL A 136 3.32 16.08 -0.24
CA VAL A 136 4.10 16.92 -1.16
C VAL A 136 3.38 17.11 -2.49
N ASP A 137 2.79 16.05 -3.03
CA ASP A 137 1.99 16.08 -4.25
C ASP A 137 0.80 17.05 -4.12
N VAL A 138 0.01 16.93 -3.05
CA VAL A 138 -1.12 17.83 -2.76
C VAL A 138 -0.66 19.28 -2.66
N ILE A 139 0.43 19.56 -1.95
CA ILE A 139 0.98 20.93 -1.86
C ILE A 139 1.38 21.43 -3.25
N VAL A 140 2.19 20.66 -3.98
CA VAL A 140 2.70 21.03 -5.30
C VAL A 140 1.55 21.25 -6.29
N ARG A 141 0.55 20.36 -6.35
CA ARG A 141 -0.60 20.53 -7.26
C ARG A 141 -1.46 21.74 -6.92
N LEU A 142 -1.64 22.06 -5.64
CA LEU A 142 -2.45 23.21 -5.22
C LEU A 142 -1.76 24.53 -5.53
N THR A 143 -0.44 24.60 -5.40
CA THR A 143 0.33 25.82 -5.77
C THR A 143 0.28 26.13 -7.27
N GLN A 144 0.07 25.11 -8.11
CA GLN A 144 -0.03 25.25 -9.56
C GLN A 144 -1.46 25.07 -10.07
N TYR A 145 -2.48 25.09 -9.22
CA TYR A 145 -3.84 24.73 -9.63
C TYR A 145 -4.36 25.58 -10.81
N GLY A 146 -3.91 26.84 -10.90
CA GLY A 146 -4.22 27.75 -12.01
C GLY A 146 -3.52 27.44 -13.35
N THR A 147 -2.61 26.46 -13.44
CA THR A 147 -2.00 26.06 -14.71
C THR A 147 -2.91 25.16 -15.54
N HIS A 148 -4.04 24.69 -14.97
CA HIS A 148 -5.10 23.94 -15.66
C HIS A 148 -4.70 22.57 -16.23
N TYR A 149 -3.52 22.03 -15.91
CA TYR A 149 -3.12 20.66 -16.24
C TYR A 149 -2.00 20.19 -15.29
N ALA A 150 -1.81 18.88 -15.19
CA ALA A 150 -0.76 18.28 -14.37
C ALA A 150 0.62 18.63 -14.94
N SER A 151 1.49 19.27 -14.15
CA SER A 151 2.90 19.36 -14.53
C SER A 151 3.59 18.00 -14.47
N LEU A 152 4.78 17.93 -15.07
CA LEU A 152 5.63 16.73 -15.00
C LEU A 152 5.91 16.32 -13.54
N ALA A 153 6.10 17.29 -12.63
CA ALA A 153 6.36 17.01 -11.23
C ALA A 153 5.16 16.34 -10.54
N VAL A 154 3.95 16.87 -10.74
CA VAL A 154 2.70 16.27 -10.19
C VAL A 154 2.49 14.87 -10.75
N MET A 155 2.64 14.70 -12.07
CA MET A 155 2.51 13.38 -12.70
C MET A 155 3.48 12.36 -12.10
N ILE A 156 4.76 12.72 -11.91
CA ILE A 156 5.76 11.82 -11.31
C ILE A 156 5.39 11.49 -9.86
N LEU A 157 5.06 12.50 -9.05
CA LEU A 157 4.71 12.29 -7.64
C LEU A 157 3.50 11.35 -7.50
N SER A 158 2.46 11.58 -8.31
CA SER A 158 1.26 10.74 -8.33
C SER A 158 1.54 9.32 -8.81
N LEU A 159 2.37 9.13 -9.85
CA LEU A 159 2.80 7.80 -10.30
C LEU A 159 3.58 7.06 -9.22
N VAL A 160 4.54 7.71 -8.56
CA VAL A 160 5.32 7.09 -7.50
C VAL A 160 4.42 6.73 -6.32
N ALA A 161 3.50 7.60 -5.92
CA ALA A 161 2.51 7.31 -4.88
C ALA A 161 1.62 6.11 -5.25
N GLY A 162 1.07 6.09 -6.46
CA GLY A 162 0.23 5.00 -6.98
C GLY A 162 0.96 3.66 -7.03
N ILE A 163 2.21 3.63 -7.51
CA ILE A 163 3.02 2.41 -7.55
C ILE A 163 3.37 1.93 -6.13
N LEU A 164 3.80 2.83 -5.26
CA LEU A 164 4.19 2.46 -3.90
C LEU A 164 3.01 2.01 -3.05
N VAL A 165 1.81 2.57 -3.24
CA VAL A 165 0.62 2.11 -2.50
C VAL A 165 0.19 0.71 -2.97
N LEU A 166 0.27 0.43 -4.28
CA LEU A 166 0.03 -0.91 -4.83
C LEU A 166 1.09 -1.91 -4.33
N TYR A 167 2.36 -1.51 -4.26
CA TYR A 167 3.41 -2.33 -3.68
C TYR A 167 3.16 -2.61 -2.19
N GLY A 168 2.76 -1.58 -1.45
CA GLY A 168 2.45 -1.68 -0.03
C GLY A 168 1.22 -2.54 0.28
N SER A 169 0.24 -2.61 -0.62
CA SER A 169 -0.95 -3.47 -0.48
C SER A 169 -0.61 -4.96 -0.46
N PHE A 170 0.49 -5.38 -1.11
CA PHE A 170 0.97 -6.77 -0.99
C PHE A 170 1.30 -7.12 0.47
N TYR A 171 1.87 -6.19 1.23
CA TYR A 171 2.21 -6.42 2.63
C TYR A 171 0.98 -6.42 3.52
N GLY A 172 0.06 -5.46 3.33
CA GLY A 172 -1.22 -5.44 4.04
C GLY A 172 -2.02 -6.72 3.81
N GLY A 173 -2.12 -7.16 2.55
CA GLY A 173 -2.78 -8.42 2.20
C GLY A 173 -2.10 -9.64 2.81
N SER A 174 -0.75 -9.69 2.88
CA SER A 174 -0.08 -10.80 3.57
C SER A 174 -0.30 -10.81 5.07
N LEU A 175 -0.34 -9.65 5.72
CA LEU A 175 -0.67 -9.58 7.15
C LEU A 175 -2.02 -10.24 7.41
N VAL A 176 -3.04 -9.89 6.64
CA VAL A 176 -4.40 -10.43 6.82
C VAL A 176 -4.51 -11.89 6.36
N TYR A 177 -4.10 -12.20 5.13
CA TYR A 177 -4.42 -13.49 4.49
C TYR A 177 -3.37 -14.58 4.68
N ASP A 178 -2.11 -14.23 4.93
CA ASP A 178 -1.04 -15.22 5.15
C ASP A 178 -0.72 -15.36 6.64
N TYR A 179 -0.67 -14.24 7.38
CA TYR A 179 -0.30 -14.24 8.79
C TYR A 179 -1.48 -14.19 9.75
N GLN A 180 -2.70 -14.07 9.22
CA GLN A 180 -3.91 -14.09 10.02
C GLN A 180 -3.94 -12.98 11.06
N PHE A 181 -3.34 -11.83 10.73
CA PHE A 181 -3.31 -10.67 11.59
C PHE A 181 -4.74 -10.17 11.87
N ASN A 182 -5.15 -10.22 13.14
CA ASN A 182 -6.50 -9.88 13.59
C ASN A 182 -7.64 -10.71 12.96
N VAL A 183 -7.36 -11.92 12.46
CA VAL A 183 -8.39 -12.91 12.05
C VAL A 183 -8.16 -14.24 12.77
N GLU A 184 -9.20 -15.08 12.86
CA GLU A 184 -9.10 -16.37 13.56
C GLU A 184 -7.98 -17.25 12.98
N SER A 185 -7.12 -17.78 13.86
CA SER A 185 -5.98 -18.59 13.47
C SER A 185 -6.41 -19.94 12.90
N LEU A 186 -5.74 -20.37 11.84
CA LEU A 186 -5.82 -21.74 11.36
C LEU A 186 -4.71 -22.53 12.07
N GLU A 187 -5.00 -23.76 12.50
CA GLU A 187 -4.02 -24.62 13.15
C GLU A 187 -2.74 -24.76 12.31
N GLY A 188 -1.57 -24.66 12.95
CA GLY A 188 -0.26 -24.93 12.32
C GLY A 188 0.53 -23.72 11.78
N SER A 189 0.06 -22.47 11.94
CA SER A 189 0.85 -21.29 11.57
C SER A 189 1.98 -21.01 12.58
N THR A 190 3.22 -21.00 12.10
CA THR A 190 4.42 -20.70 12.90
C THR A 190 4.84 -19.23 12.76
N ALA A 191 4.10 -18.41 12.00
CA ALA A 191 4.49 -17.03 11.65
C ALA A 191 4.59 -16.09 12.87
N TRP A 192 3.92 -16.47 13.97
CA TRP A 192 3.88 -15.76 15.23
C TRP A 192 4.99 -16.19 16.21
N ASP A 193 5.76 -17.21 15.86
CA ASP A 193 6.91 -17.65 16.67
C ASP A 193 8.07 -16.65 16.55
N GLU A 194 8.85 -16.51 17.62
CA GLU A 194 10.11 -15.77 17.54
C GLU A 194 11.13 -16.56 16.72
N SER A 195 11.37 -16.11 15.49
CA SER A 195 12.27 -16.75 14.53
C SER A 195 12.92 -15.70 13.62
N GLU A 196 14.21 -15.89 13.33
CA GLU A 196 14.97 -15.12 12.32
C GLU A 196 14.77 -15.66 10.89
N ARG A 197 14.16 -16.85 10.76
CA ARG A 197 13.79 -17.45 9.47
C ARG A 197 12.37 -17.05 9.10
N ASP A 198 12.22 -16.52 7.90
CA ASP A 198 10.91 -16.26 7.32
C ASP A 198 10.33 -17.56 6.77
N GLN A 199 9.07 -17.86 7.10
CA GLN A 199 8.31 -18.91 6.45
C GLN A 199 7.96 -18.50 5.02
N MET A 200 8.20 -19.42 4.09
CA MET A 200 7.93 -19.23 2.67
C MET A 200 6.67 -20.00 2.26
N PRO A 201 5.85 -19.49 1.31
CA PRO A 201 4.59 -20.16 0.92
C PRO A 201 4.72 -21.62 0.47
N ALA A 202 5.87 -22.02 -0.07
CA ALA A 202 6.13 -23.39 -0.53
C ALA A 202 6.35 -24.40 0.61
N GLU A 203 6.55 -23.95 1.85
CA GLU A 203 6.83 -24.82 3.00
C GLU A 203 5.54 -25.44 3.60
N HIS A 204 4.36 -24.93 3.24
CA HIS A 204 3.05 -25.52 3.57
C HIS A 204 2.57 -26.58 2.55
N GLY A 205 3.42 -26.97 1.60
CA GLY A 205 3.03 -27.71 0.40
C GLY A 205 2.75 -29.21 0.55
N GLU A 206 2.90 -29.81 1.73
CA GLU A 206 2.78 -31.29 1.88
C GLU A 206 1.76 -31.79 2.91
N SER A 207 1.08 -30.93 3.67
CA SER A 207 0.01 -31.37 4.57
C SER A 207 -1.37 -31.04 4.00
N GLU A 208 -1.92 -32.02 3.28
CA GLU A 208 -3.34 -32.32 3.13
C GLU A 208 -4.27 -31.26 2.49
N TRP A 209 -4.52 -31.46 1.19
CA TRP A 209 -5.86 -31.35 0.58
C TRP A 209 -6.11 -32.58 -0.28
#